data_AF-A0AAJ1ID59-F1
#
_entry.id   AF-A0AAJ1ID59-F1
#
_cell.length_a   1.000
_cell.length_b   1.000
_cell.length_c   1.000
_cell.angle_alpha   90.00
_cell.angle_beta   90.00
_cell.angle_gamma   90.00
#
_symmetry.space_group_name_H-M   'P 1'
#
loop_
_entity.id
_entity.type
_entity.pdbx_description
1 polymer ?
#
loop_
_entity_poly.entity_id
_entity_poly.type
_entity_poly.pdbx_seq_one_letter_code
_entity_poly.pdbx_strand_id
1 'polypeptide(L)'
;MKSYRNKPIISRKFLDEYSKLLTNLKTVFSGGKITPCCRYSTVAYHVERMKNFIIEYGGIRAVEKLAEYEKYSSIGDFQSCKQLETRIIEELELFKNCWLSMLS
;
A
#
# COMPACT_ATOMS: atom_id res chain seq x y z
N MET A 1 12.00 30.32 -15.93
CA MET A 1 10.59 29.97 -15.67
C MET A 1 10.41 28.47 -15.94
N LYS A 2 10.31 27.62 -14.91
CA LYS A 2 10.20 26.16 -15.09
C LYS A 2 8.72 25.74 -15.15
N SER A 3 8.44 24.85 -16.09
CA SER A 3 7.14 24.40 -16.60
C SER A 3 6.17 23.91 -15.51
N TYR A 4 5.04 24.63 -15.36
CA TYR A 4 3.93 24.26 -14.48
C TYR A 4 2.86 23.38 -15.17
N ARG A 5 3.05 22.99 -16.44
CA ARG A 5 1.97 22.37 -17.25
C ARG A 5 1.63 20.91 -16.90
N ASN A 6 2.50 20.18 -16.19
CA ASN A 6 2.31 18.73 -15.96
C ASN A 6 1.90 18.32 -14.53
N LYS A 7 1.92 19.25 -13.55
CA LYS A 7 1.56 18.94 -12.15
C LYS A 7 0.13 18.36 -11.98
N PRO A 8 -0.93 18.93 -12.59
CA PRO A 8 -2.30 18.48 -12.33
C PRO A 8 -2.56 17.05 -12.83
N ILE A 9 -1.91 16.66 -13.94
CA ILE A 9 -2.12 15.36 -14.60
C ILE A 9 -1.44 14.23 -13.83
N ILE A 10 -0.22 14.46 -13.35
CA ILE A 10 0.52 13.49 -12.53
C ILE A 10 -0.25 13.22 -11.24
N SER A 11 -0.79 14.27 -10.61
CA SER A 11 -1.53 14.11 -9.36
C SER A 11 -2.81 13.33 -9.48
N ARG A 12 -3.57 13.53 -10.56
CA ARG A 12 -4.80 12.78 -10.79
C ARG A 12 -4.53 11.30 -11.05
N LYS A 13 -3.56 10.98 -11.92
CA LYS A 13 -3.19 9.59 -12.21
C LYS A 13 -2.71 8.84 -10.97
N PHE A 14 -1.90 9.50 -10.13
CA PHE A 14 -1.47 8.94 -8.86
C PHE A 14 -2.67 8.64 -7.96
N LEU A 15 -3.54 9.62 -7.73
CA LEU A 15 -4.67 9.46 -6.81
C LEU A 15 -5.67 8.40 -7.25
N ASP A 16 -5.92 8.30 -8.56
CA ASP A 16 -6.83 7.29 -9.13
C ASP A 16 -6.28 5.87 -8.89
N GLU A 17 -5.02 5.61 -9.26
CA GLU A 17 -4.39 4.29 -9.07
C GLU A 17 -4.19 3.98 -7.58
N TYR A 18 -3.75 4.96 -6.79
CA TYR A 18 -3.58 4.81 -5.34
C TYR A 18 -4.89 4.40 -4.65
N SER A 19 -5.98 5.10 -4.96
CA SER A 19 -7.28 4.83 -4.34
C SER A 19 -7.81 3.44 -4.71
N LYS A 20 -7.58 3.00 -5.95
CA LYS A 20 -7.91 1.65 -6.40
C LYS A 20 -7.09 0.59 -5.67
N LEU A 21 -5.78 0.77 -5.58
CA LEU A 21 -4.88 -0.16 -4.86
C LEU A 21 -5.24 -0.25 -3.37
N LEU A 22 -5.49 0.90 -2.73
CA LEU A 22 -5.87 0.96 -1.31
C LEU A 22 -7.21 0.28 -1.05
N THR A 23 -8.19 0.48 -1.93
CA THR A 23 -9.51 -0.17 -1.81
C THR A 23 -9.37 -1.68 -1.89
N ASN A 24 -8.65 -2.19 -2.90
CA ASN A 24 -8.41 -3.63 -3.04
C ASN A 24 -7.69 -4.21 -1.81
N LEU A 25 -6.68 -3.50 -1.29
CA LEU A 25 -5.94 -3.93 -0.11
C LEU A 25 -6.85 -4.01 1.14
N LYS A 26 -7.68 -2.99 1.37
CA LYS A 26 -8.67 -2.99 2.47
C LYS A 26 -9.66 -4.15 2.33
N THR A 27 -10.14 -4.43 1.12
CA THR A 27 -11.08 -5.53 0.85
C THR A 27 -10.45 -6.89 1.17
N VAL A 28 -9.19 -7.11 0.80
CA VAL A 28 -8.55 -8.41 1.07
C VAL A 28 -8.10 -8.57 2.52
N PHE A 29 -7.77 -7.49 3.23
CA PHE A 29 -7.53 -7.54 4.68
C PHE A 29 -8.82 -7.84 5.46
N SER A 30 -9.96 -7.24 5.06
CA SER A 30 -11.24 -7.47 5.73
C SER A 30 -11.88 -8.83 5.42
N GLY A 31 -11.73 -9.34 4.19
CA GLY A 31 -12.36 -10.57 3.73
C GLY A 31 -11.44 -11.80 3.65
N GLY A 32 -10.12 -11.62 3.70
CA GLY A 32 -9.16 -12.69 3.42
C GLY A 32 -8.92 -13.62 4.60
N LYS A 33 -9.21 -14.92 4.43
CA LYS A 33 -8.51 -15.96 5.19
C LYS A 33 -7.05 -15.92 4.75
N ILE A 34 -6.15 -15.49 5.64
CA ILE A 34 -4.71 -15.58 5.37
C ILE A 34 -4.40 -17.07 5.28
N THR A 35 -4.25 -17.56 4.06
CA THR A 35 -4.06 -18.99 3.80
C THR A 35 -2.56 -19.26 3.92
N PRO A 36 -2.13 -20.28 4.70
CA PRO A 36 -0.72 -20.59 4.87
C PRO A 36 -0.04 -20.84 3.52
N CYS A 37 1.17 -20.29 3.36
CA CYS A 37 2.19 -20.70 2.38
C CYS A 37 2.11 -20.23 0.91
N CYS A 38 1.22 -19.33 0.49
CA CYS A 38 1.24 -18.89 -0.91
C CYS A 38 1.76 -17.46 -1.09
N ARG A 39 3.00 -17.36 -1.61
CA ARG A 39 3.49 -16.21 -2.42
C ARG A 39 2.50 -15.78 -3.51
N TYR A 40 1.50 -16.62 -3.81
CA TYR A 40 0.42 -16.42 -4.78
C TYR A 40 -0.96 -16.21 -4.14
N SER A 41 -1.05 -15.87 -2.85
CA SER A 41 -2.33 -15.51 -2.26
C SER A 41 -2.83 -14.16 -2.81
N THR A 42 -4.15 -14.00 -2.91
CA THR A 42 -4.76 -12.72 -3.31
C THR A 42 -4.27 -11.56 -2.44
N VAL A 43 -4.06 -11.81 -1.14
CA VAL A 43 -3.53 -10.80 -0.22
C VAL A 43 -2.09 -10.41 -0.57
N ALA A 44 -1.21 -11.40 -0.78
CA ALA A 44 0.19 -11.15 -1.18
C ALA A 44 0.28 -10.34 -2.48
N TYR A 45 -0.56 -10.66 -3.48
CA TYR A 45 -0.63 -9.90 -4.73
C TYR A 45 -0.95 -8.42 -4.51
N HIS A 46 -1.95 -8.10 -3.68
CA HIS A 46 -2.31 -6.71 -3.43
C HIS A 46 -1.30 -5.97 -2.54
N VAL A 47 -0.68 -6.67 -1.59
CA VAL A 47 0.42 -6.13 -0.78
C VAL A 47 1.61 -5.73 -1.66
N GLU A 48 2.05 -6.64 -2.53
CA GLU A 48 3.16 -6.39 -3.46
C GLU A 48 2.84 -5.24 -4.43
N ARG A 49 1.64 -5.25 -5.02
CA ARG A 49 1.16 -4.18 -5.92
C ARG A 49 1.19 -2.81 -5.25
N MET A 50 0.69 -2.70 -4.02
CA MET A 50 0.70 -1.45 -3.27
C MET A 50 2.13 -1.01 -2.96
N LYS A 51 2.96 -1.92 -2.48
CA LYS A 51 4.36 -1.67 -2.13
C LYS A 51 5.16 -1.12 -3.32
N ASN A 52 5.07 -1.80 -4.47
CA ASN A 52 5.77 -1.41 -5.69
C ASN A 52 5.24 -0.09 -6.27
N PHE A 53 3.96 0.21 -6.07
CA PHE A 53 3.42 1.50 -6.49
C PHE A 53 3.97 2.64 -5.62
N ILE A 54 3.84 2.55 -4.30
CA ILE A 54 4.13 3.69 -3.40
C ILE A 54 5.63 3.96 -3.20
N ILE A 55 6.50 2.97 -3.46
CA ILE A 55 7.95 3.17 -3.38
C ILE A 55 8.44 4.20 -4.40
N GLU A 56 7.82 4.24 -5.58
CA GLU A 56 8.11 5.23 -6.63
C GLU A 56 7.77 6.66 -6.21
N TYR A 57 6.88 6.81 -5.22
CA TYR A 57 6.41 8.09 -4.70
C TYR A 57 6.94 8.41 -3.30
N GLY A 58 7.93 7.65 -2.81
CA GLY A 58 8.60 7.92 -1.53
C GLY A 58 7.84 7.46 -0.29
N GLY A 59 6.90 6.52 -0.41
CA GLY A 59 6.13 5.96 0.71
C GLY A 59 6.92 5.01 1.62
N ILE A 60 8.15 5.35 2.00
CA ILE A 60 9.14 4.44 2.63
C ILE A 60 8.57 3.73 3.87
N ARG A 61 7.94 4.45 4.80
CA ARG A 61 7.36 3.84 6.01
C ARG A 61 6.26 2.82 5.71
N ALA A 62 5.40 3.11 4.75
CA ALA A 62 4.35 2.18 4.33
C ALA A 62 4.95 0.97 3.59
N VAL A 63 6.01 1.17 2.79
CA VAL A 63 6.78 0.09 2.15
C VAL A 63 7.38 -0.85 3.19
N GLU A 64 7.99 -0.32 4.24
CA GLU A 64 8.56 -1.12 5.33
C GLU A 64 7.50 -2.01 5.99
N LYS A 65 6.31 -1.46 6.26
CA LYS A 65 5.20 -2.24 6.86
C LYS A 65 4.66 -3.31 5.92
N LEU A 66 4.53 -3.01 4.64
CA LEU A 66 4.14 -3.99 3.62
C LEU A 66 5.18 -5.12 3.49
N ALA A 67 6.47 -4.80 3.54
CA ALA A 67 7.55 -5.79 3.53
C ALA A 67 7.56 -6.64 4.83
N GLU A 68 7.28 -6.02 5.98
CA GLU A 68 7.12 -6.72 7.26
C GLU A 68 5.98 -7.75 7.19
N TYR A 69 4.85 -7.37 6.56
CA TYR A 69 3.73 -8.27 6.32
C TYR A 69 4.12 -9.44 5.41
N GLU A 70 4.82 -9.19 4.31
CA GLU A 70 5.31 -10.25 3.42
C GLU A 70 6.21 -11.25 4.17
N LYS A 71 7.09 -10.75 5.05
CA LYS A 71 7.95 -11.58 5.89
C LYS A 71 7.13 -12.49 6.80
N TYR A 72 6.20 -11.96 7.58
CA TYR A 72 5.38 -12.78 8.47
C TYR A 72 4.47 -13.75 7.70
N SER A 73 3.93 -13.31 6.57
CA SER A 73 3.14 -14.17 5.69
C SER A 73 3.94 -15.36 5.17
N SER A 74 5.22 -15.14 4.82
CA SER A 74 6.10 -16.19 4.30
C SER A 74 6.42 -17.31 5.30
N ILE A 75 6.40 -16.99 6.60
CA ILE A 75 6.64 -17.95 7.70
C ILE A 75 5.35 -18.46 8.34
N GLY A 76 4.18 -18.06 7.83
CA GLY A 76 2.88 -18.49 8.35
C GLY A 76 2.49 -17.87 9.69
N ASP A 77 3.07 -16.73 10.08
CA ASP A 77 2.71 -16.01 11.30
C ASP A 77 1.48 -15.12 11.06
N PHE A 78 0.30 -15.75 11.13
CA PHE A 78 -0.98 -15.09 10.88
C PHE A 78 -1.34 -14.04 11.91
N GLN A 79 -0.91 -14.22 13.16
CA GLN A 79 -1.20 -13.29 14.24
C GLN A 79 -0.46 -11.97 13.99
N SER A 80 0.83 -12.04 13.67
CA SER A 80 1.61 -10.85 13.31
C SER A 80 1.09 -10.20 12.03
N CYS A 81 0.70 -10.99 11.02
CA CYS A 81 0.07 -10.46 9.82
C CYS A 81 -1.20 -9.66 10.15
N LYS A 82 -2.12 -10.23 10.96
CA LYS A 82 -3.36 -9.56 11.34
C LYS A 82 -3.14 -8.28 12.13
N GLN A 83 -2.14 -8.26 13.01
CA GLN A 83 -1.78 -7.03 13.74
C GLN A 83 -1.20 -5.94 12.82
N LEU A 84 -0.53 -6.33 11.72
CA LEU A 84 0.01 -5.40 10.74
C LEU A 84 -1.04 -4.83 9.79
N GLU A 85 -2.11 -5.56 9.48
CA GLU A 85 -3.14 -5.10 8.51
C GLU A 85 -3.65 -3.69 8.86
N THR A 86 -4.07 -3.45 10.10
CA THR A 86 -4.54 -2.13 10.56
C THR A 86 -3.45 -1.07 10.44
N ARG A 87 -2.23 -1.38 10.90
CA ARG A 87 -1.09 -0.44 10.88
C ARG A 87 -0.69 -0.06 9.46
N ILE A 88 -0.75 -1.01 8.52
CA ILE A 88 -0.48 -0.76 7.10
C ILE A 88 -1.50 0.22 6.54
N ILE A 89 -2.78 0.02 6.82
CA ILE A 89 -3.83 0.93 6.35
C ILE A 89 -3.64 2.34 6.93
N GLU A 90 -3.31 2.45 8.22
CA GLU A 90 -3.03 3.75 8.86
C GLU A 90 -1.85 4.48 8.21
N GLU A 91 -0.72 3.79 8.00
CA GLU A 91 0.47 4.37 7.34
C GLU A 91 0.20 4.77 5.89
N LEU A 92 -0.63 4.02 5.17
CA LEU A 92 -1.05 4.35 3.81
C LEU A 92 -1.94 5.62 3.80
N GLU A 93 -2.88 5.76 4.73
CA GLU A 93 -3.68 7.00 4.82
C GLU A 93 -2.80 8.20 5.20
N LEU A 94 -1.86 8.03 6.13
CA LEU A 94 -0.89 9.07 6.49
C LEU A 94 -0.02 9.48 5.30
N PHE A 95 0.50 8.50 4.55
CA PHE A 95 1.28 8.75 3.34
C PHE A 95 0.48 9.55 2.32
N LYS A 96 -0.77 9.14 2.03
CA LYS A 96 -1.66 9.86 1.10
C LYS A 96 -1.86 11.31 1.52
N ASN A 97 -2.14 11.55 2.80
CA ASN A 97 -2.37 12.90 3.32
C ASN A 97 -1.11 13.77 3.25
N CYS A 98 0.04 13.21 3.62
CA CYS A 98 1.32 13.89 3.49
C CYS A 98 1.62 14.23 2.03
N TRP A 99 1.41 13.28 1.12
CA TRP A 99 1.64 13.48 -0.30
C TRP A 99 0.73 14.57 -0.90
N LEU A 100 -0.55 14.60 -0.51
CA LEU A 100 -1.48 15.66 -0.90
C LEU A 100 -1.05 17.04 -0.41
N SER A 101 -0.51 17.14 0.81
CA SER A 101 -0.01 18.42 1.36
C SER A 101 1.22 18.97 0.63
N MET A 102 1.96 18.15 -0.12
CA MET A 102 3.07 18.62 -0.96
C MET A 102 2.60 19.21 -2.30
N LEU A 103 1.31 19.02 -2.65
CA LEU A 103 0.73 19.53 -3.89
C LEU A 103 0.06 20.90 -3.72
N SER A 104 -0.38 21.23 -2.51
CA SER A 104 -0.90 22.54 -2.12
C SER A 104 0.22 23.56 -2.01
#